data_AF-A0A1I6APU3-F1
#
_entry.id   AF-A0A1I6APU3-F1
#
_cell.length_a   1.000
_cell.length_b   1.000
_cell.length_c   1.000
_cell.angle_alpha   90.00
_cell.angle_beta   90.00
_cell.angle_gamma   90.00
#
_symmetry.space_group_name_H-M   'P 1'
#
loop_
_entity.id
_entity.type
_entity.pdbx_description
1 polymer ?
#
loop_
_entity_poly.entity_id
_entity_poly.type
_entity_poly.pdbx_seq_one_letter_code
_entity_poly.pdbx_strand_id
1 'polypeptide(L)'
;MPEQQLRAQLEALQQTLDDPEFDLSAEERRSLEELANNLEARLLVSEANEESVADPSLADGINLLVEDFAERYPTLSATLRNVVQTLSNMGI
;
A
#
# COMPACT_ATOMS: atom_id res chain seq x y z
N MET A 1 -16.01 5.56 -2.40
CA MET A 1 -14.99 6.56 -2.72
C MET A 1 -13.64 5.86 -2.66
N PRO A 2 -12.77 6.02 -3.68
CA PRO A 2 -11.50 5.31 -3.75
C PRO A 2 -10.57 5.59 -2.55
N GLU A 3 -10.63 6.78 -1.96
CA GLU A 3 -9.90 7.19 -0.75
C GLU A 3 -10.28 6.34 0.47
N GLN A 4 -11.59 6.12 0.67
CA GLN A 4 -12.10 5.26 1.74
C GLN A 4 -11.67 3.81 1.55
N GLN A 5 -11.61 3.36 0.30
CA GLN A 5 -11.12 2.02 -0.03
C GLN A 5 -9.63 1.91 0.26
N LEU A 6 -8.82 2.92 -0.09
CA LEU A 6 -7.39 2.94 0.25
C LEU A 6 -7.17 2.90 1.75
N ARG A 7 -7.93 3.68 2.54
CA ARG A 7 -7.90 3.62 4.01
C ARG A 7 -8.15 2.23 4.56
N ALA A 8 -9.23 1.57 4.11
CA ALA A 8 -9.56 0.23 4.58
C ALA A 8 -8.46 -0.79 4.25
N GLN A 9 -7.80 -0.64 3.10
CA GLN A 9 -6.70 -1.51 2.70
C GLN A 9 -5.43 -1.25 3.52
N LEU A 10 -5.11 0.01 3.83
CA LEU A 10 -4.01 0.37 4.71
C LEU A 10 -4.24 -0.16 6.13
N GLU A 11 -5.46 -0.04 6.65
CA GLU A 11 -5.83 -0.60 7.95
C GLU A 11 -5.65 -2.13 7.96
N ALA A 12 -6.16 -2.82 6.94
CA ALA A 12 -5.99 -4.27 6.80
C ALA A 12 -4.50 -4.69 6.66
N LEU A 13 -3.71 -3.91 5.92
CA LEU A 13 -2.27 -4.11 5.80
C LEU A 13 -1.61 -4.00 7.19
N GLN A 14 -1.95 -2.96 7.95
CA GLN A 14 -1.37 -2.70 9.26
C GLN A 14 -1.77 -3.73 10.30
N GLN A 15 -3.02 -4.23 10.26
CA GLN A 15 -3.44 -5.37 11.06
C GLN A 15 -2.64 -6.63 10.72
N THR A 16 -2.35 -6.86 9.44
CA THR A 16 -1.51 -8.00 9.01
C THR A 16 -0.06 -7.87 9.50
N LEU A 17 0.47 -6.65 9.54
CA LEU A 17 1.82 -6.36 10.05
C LEU A 17 1.94 -6.51 11.58
N ASP A 18 0.85 -6.25 12.30
CA ASP A 18 0.78 -6.42 13.77
C ASP A 18 0.53 -7.88 14.16
N ASP A 19 0.09 -8.71 13.21
CA ASP A 19 -0.18 -10.11 13.43
C ASP A 19 1.12 -10.89 13.72
N PRO A 20 1.25 -11.52 14.90
CA PRO A 20 2.46 -12.23 15.29
C PRO A 20 2.66 -13.55 14.52
N GLU A 21 1.66 -14.05 13.78
CA GLU A 21 1.79 -15.22 12.92
C GLU A 21 2.48 -14.88 11.59
N PHE A 22 2.57 -13.60 11.23
CA PHE A 22 3.32 -13.13 10.07
C PHE A 22 4.81 -13.00 10.39
N ASP A 23 5.59 -13.99 9.94
CA ASP A 23 7.06 -14.02 10.09
C ASP A 23 7.73 -13.06 9.09
N LEU A 24 7.51 -11.76 9.26
CA LEU A 24 8.16 -10.73 8.45
C LEU A 24 9.54 -10.40 9.02
N SER A 25 10.52 -10.38 8.13
CA SER A 25 11.87 -9.88 8.39
C SER A 25 11.80 -8.39 8.76
N ALA A 26 12.77 -7.91 9.54
CA ALA A 26 12.84 -6.49 9.90
C ALA A 26 12.88 -5.57 8.66
N GLU A 27 13.53 -6.01 7.58
CA GLU A 27 13.59 -5.28 6.31
C GLU A 27 12.23 -5.24 5.59
N GLU A 28 11.53 -6.37 5.51
CA GLU A 28 10.20 -6.47 4.89
C GLU A 28 9.17 -5.61 5.62
N ARG A 29 9.18 -5.68 6.96
CA ARG A 29 8.34 -4.85 7.81
C ARG A 29 8.62 -3.37 7.58
N ARG A 30 9.90 -2.98 7.51
CA ARG A 30 10.30 -1.59 7.20
C ARG A 30 9.80 -1.13 5.84
N SER A 31 9.98 -1.93 4.79
CA SER A 31 9.50 -1.58 3.45
C SER A 31 7.98 -1.42 3.40
N LEU A 32 7.24 -2.30 4.09
CA LEU A 32 5.78 -2.20 4.18
C LEU A 32 5.33 -0.98 5.00
N GLU A 33 6.03 -0.66 6.09
CA GLU A 33 5.78 0.55 6.88
C GLU A 33 6.05 1.82 6.06
N GLU A 34 7.14 1.88 5.30
CA GLU A 34 7.45 3.02 4.43
C GLU A 34 6.40 3.20 3.34
N LEU A 35 5.96 2.10 2.72
CA LEU A 35 4.90 2.09 1.72
C LEU A 35 3.57 2.56 2.32
N ALA A 36 3.19 2.08 3.49
CA ALA A 36 1.98 2.52 4.19
C ALA A 36 2.01 4.03 4.51
N ASN A 37 3.14 4.53 5.02
CA ASN A 37 3.33 5.96 5.29
C ASN A 37 3.20 6.82 4.03
N ASN A 38 3.79 6.39 2.91
CA ASN A 38 3.72 7.16 1.68
C ASN A 38 2.31 7.16 1.08
N LEU A 39 1.61 6.03 1.13
CA LEU A 39 0.20 5.93 0.76
C LEU A 39 -0.70 6.81 1.62
N GLU A 40 -0.46 6.85 2.93
CA GLU A 40 -1.20 7.72 3.84
C GLU A 40 -0.96 9.20 3.52
N ALA A 41 0.28 9.59 3.22
CA ALA A 41 0.58 10.96 2.78
C ALA A 41 -0.16 11.33 1.50
N ARG A 42 -0.20 10.43 0.49
CA ARG A 42 -0.94 10.64 -0.76
C ARG A 42 -2.44 10.73 -0.55
N LEU A 43 -2.96 9.88 0.32
CA LEU A 43 -4.37 9.88 0.69
C LEU A 43 -4.75 11.22 1.33
N LEU A 44 -3.93 11.76 2.24
CA LEU A 44 -4.16 13.07 2.86
C LEU A 44 -4.17 14.20 1.81
N VAL A 45 -3.24 14.17 0.85
CA VAL A 45 -3.20 15.12 -0.29
C VAL A 45 -4.45 15.00 -1.16
N SER A 46 -4.88 13.77 -1.45
CA SER A 46 -6.10 13.48 -2.23
C SER A 46 -7.35 13.99 -1.50
N GLU A 47 -7.47 13.74 -0.20
CA GLU A 47 -8.59 14.21 0.63
C GLU A 47 -8.62 15.73 0.78
N ALA A 48 -7.46 16.38 0.77
CA ALA A 48 -7.35 17.83 0.75
C ALA A 48 -7.81 18.47 -0.58
N ASN A 49 -8.20 17.67 -1.58
CA ASN A 49 -8.50 18.12 -2.96
C ASN A 49 -7.35 18.94 -3.57
N GLU A 50 -6.13 18.71 -3.11
CA GLU A 50 -4.95 19.24 -3.78
C GLU A 50 -4.69 18.37 -5.02
N GLU A 51 -4.16 18.98 -6.09
CA GLU A 51 -3.86 18.26 -7.32
C GLU A 51 -2.89 17.12 -6.99
N SER A 52 -3.44 15.89 -6.94
CA SER A 52 -2.67 14.72 -6.59
C SER A 52 -1.71 14.46 -7.72
N VAL A 53 -0.44 14.76 -7.48
CA VAL A 53 0.62 14.51 -8.45
C VAL A 53 0.72 13.00 -8.59
N ALA A 54 0.38 12.50 -9.78
CA ALA A 54 0.63 11.12 -10.14
C ALA A 54 2.12 10.84 -9.93
N ASP A 55 2.42 9.89 -9.05
CA ASP A 55 3.80 9.56 -8.73
C ASP A 55 4.00 8.07 -9.05
N PRO A 56 4.39 7.80 -10.31
CA PRO A 56 4.49 6.45 -10.88
C PRO A 56 5.54 5.62 -10.15
N SER A 57 6.54 6.26 -9.54
CA SER A 57 7.62 5.62 -8.79
C SER A 57 7.08 4.76 -7.64
N LEU A 58 5.92 5.13 -7.09
CA LEU A 58 5.33 4.37 -5.98
C LEU A 58 4.43 3.25 -6.45
N ALA A 59 3.71 3.41 -7.55
CA ALA A 59 3.01 2.30 -8.17
C ALA A 59 4.03 1.21 -8.58
N ASP A 60 5.17 1.61 -9.14
CA ASP A 60 6.29 0.72 -9.42
C ASP A 60 6.88 0.11 -8.15
N GLY A 61 7.11 0.90 -7.09
CA GLY A 61 7.61 0.40 -5.80
C GLY A 61 6.67 -0.63 -5.14
N ILE A 62 5.36 -0.40 -5.19
CA ILE A 62 4.38 -1.37 -4.71
C ILE A 62 4.40 -2.62 -5.58
N ASN A 63 4.50 -2.51 -6.90
CA ASN A 63 4.57 -3.67 -7.80
C ASN A 63 5.78 -4.56 -7.50
N LEU A 64 6.95 -3.97 -7.24
CA LEU A 64 8.15 -4.73 -6.85
C LEU A 64 7.92 -5.51 -5.55
N LEU A 65 7.27 -4.90 -4.56
CA LEU A 65 6.93 -5.57 -3.31
C LEU A 65 5.85 -6.64 -3.50
N VAL A 66 4.88 -6.42 -4.40
CA VAL A 66 3.89 -7.44 -4.78
C VAL A 66 4.59 -8.65 -5.39
N GLU A 67 5.55 -8.45 -6.28
CA GLU A 67 6.30 -9.55 -6.92
C GLU A 67 7.13 -10.32 -5.89
N ASP A 68 7.81 -9.62 -4.99
CA ASP A 68 8.62 -10.24 -3.92
C ASP A 68 7.75 -11.03 -2.91
N PHE A 69 6.63 -10.44 -2.51
CA PHE A 69 5.72 -11.06 -1.56
C PHE A 69 4.79 -12.08 -2.20
N ALA A 70 4.64 -12.15 -3.53
CA ALA A 70 3.71 -13.07 -4.17
C ALA A 70 4.04 -14.54 -3.86
N GLU A 71 5.32 -14.84 -3.70
CA GLU A 71 5.81 -16.18 -3.39
C GLU A 71 5.64 -16.57 -1.91
N ARG A 72 5.83 -15.60 -1.00
CA ARG A 72 5.88 -15.84 0.45
C ARG A 72 4.59 -15.46 1.18
N TYR A 73 3.95 -14.38 0.76
CA TYR A 73 2.76 -13.79 1.38
C TYR A 73 1.69 -13.45 0.32
N PRO A 74 0.96 -14.45 -0.19
CA PRO A 74 -0.02 -14.24 -1.26
C PRO A 74 -1.17 -13.30 -0.86
N THR A 75 -1.58 -13.33 0.42
CA THR A 75 -2.62 -12.42 0.94
C THR A 75 -2.16 -10.96 0.93
N LEU A 76 -0.93 -10.70 1.36
CA LEU A 76 -0.33 -9.36 1.38
C LEU A 76 -0.18 -8.80 -0.04
N SER A 77 0.27 -9.65 -0.96
CA SER A 77 0.41 -9.31 -2.38
C SER A 77 -0.93 -8.96 -3.03
N ALA A 78 -1.99 -9.68 -2.67
CA ALA A 78 -3.34 -9.33 -3.11
C ALA A 78 -3.77 -7.97 -2.57
N THR A 79 -3.53 -7.67 -1.29
CA THR A 79 -3.82 -6.36 -0.69
C THR A 79 -3.07 -5.24 -1.41
N LEU A 80 -1.76 -5.38 -1.59
CA LEU A 80 -0.92 -4.39 -2.28
C LEU A 80 -1.36 -4.15 -3.74
N ARG A 81 -1.78 -5.19 -4.44
CA ARG A 81 -2.31 -5.05 -5.81
C ARG A 81 -3.63 -4.29 -5.86
N ASN A 82 -4.52 -4.52 -4.89
CA ASN A 82 -5.75 -3.73 -4.76
C ASN A 82 -5.43 -2.25 -4.46
N VAL A 83 -4.38 -1.99 -3.67
CA VAL A 83 -3.90 -0.63 -3.37
C VAL A 83 -3.46 0.07 -4.66
N VAL A 84 -2.61 -0.54 -5.49
CA VAL A 84 -2.19 0.01 -6.79
C VAL A 84 -3.40 0.32 -7.66
N GLN A 85 -4.36 -0.60 -7.75
CA GLN A 85 -5.57 -0.37 -8.53
C GLN A 85 -6.40 0.79 -7.99
N THR A 86 -6.46 0.95 -6.67
CA THR A 86 -7.13 2.07 -6.01
C THR A 86 -6.42 3.40 -6.30
N LEU A 87 -5.08 3.43 -6.24
CA LEU A 87 -4.27 4.59 -6.64
C LEU A 87 -4.53 5.00 -8.10
N SER A 88 -4.49 4.04 -9.03
CA SER A 88 -4.78 4.30 -10.44
C SER A 88 -6.21 4.84 -10.65
N ASN A 89 -7.19 4.37 -9.87
CA ASN A 89 -8.56 4.91 -9.90
C ASN A 89 -8.65 6.34 -9.35
N MET A 90 -7.74 6.75 -8.47
CA MET A 90 -7.60 8.14 -8.00
C MET A 90 -6.80 9.02 -8.98
N GLY A 91 -6.22 8.43 -10.03
CA GLY A 91 -5.36 9.13 -10.98
C GLY A 91 -3.94 9.38 -10.46
N ILE A 92 -3.48 8.56 -9.50
CA ILE A 92 -2.18 8.66 -8.83
C ILE A 92 -1.21 7.60 -9.37
#